data_AF-F7JN80-F1
#
_entry.id   AF-F7JN80-F1
#
_cell.length_a   1.000
_cell.length_b   1.000
_cell.length_c   1.000
_cell.angle_alpha   90.00
_cell.angle_beta   90.00
_cell.angle_gamma   90.00
#
_symmetry.space_group_name_H-M   'P 1'
#
loop_
_entity.id
_entity.type
_entity.pdbx_description
1 polymer ?
#
loop_
_entity_poly.entity_id
_entity_poly.type
_entity_poly.pdbx_seq_one_letter_code
_entity_poly.pdbx_strand_id
1 'polypeptide(L)'
;MKKIKFKLQNLIFTEKYGLDEHWWMQYRTRNGRRMIHDNKKSCHILSANDTIDCFTYLNSITIRKWRKYTQIDDVTLNLKVKGTFDIQLFGHYRESGDIKKEWIGEKQRFYCPEITEISISYPKNLNSEVAAFYLAALSDVEIYEGYYSTFVDRDAIRNVEISIASTTFRKEEYIENNIHVLERELFYSDEQAGQHITLRIVDNGRTLDQEKYESEYIHIYPNQNVGGAGGFTRGILESMSAEKKPTHIILMDDDVKILPESLIRTYTLLSLIKPEYDTHFISGAMLFMEHMNIQHEDVGYVHKDGSFGPRKPGMQLHLWDHVFMNEEEYEPMPDSYAGWWYCCIPVKTMDMSDLPIPLFIRGDDVEYSVKQHAQFITLNGICIWHKGFANKYNAALELYLVHRNSFITQAMSGICEDIDFMERIDAFFWKELKRLSYQSCELLLDAVEDYLNGPEFMMTPQGERIMKEQGAKNEKMHDIRDFRELNLDMGHVFDGIYDEAELRGFKKFWYNLTCNGHIGPNWLLKKEIGVIPYDWFEAPAKQYMKKELLAVNPVEKTAYLRVRSRKRYLELIKRRKKLMKRYKTQGKQIAEQYRKASETLKGEKFWKEYLGM
;
A
#
# COMPACT_ATOMS: atom_id res chain seq x y z
N MET A 1 16.07 -25.72 30.30
CA MET A 1 15.15 -24.70 29.74
C MET A 1 13.89 -25.43 29.28
N LYS A 2 12.70 -24.97 29.68
CA LYS A 2 11.45 -25.65 29.35
C LYS A 2 10.91 -25.04 28.05
N LYS A 3 11.07 -25.75 26.93
CA LYS A 3 10.43 -25.37 25.67
C LYS A 3 8.92 -25.30 25.86
N ILE A 4 8.29 -24.27 25.30
CA ILE A 4 6.85 -24.08 25.31
C ILE A 4 6.30 -24.09 23.88
N LYS A 5 5.06 -24.54 23.73
CA LYS A 5 4.35 -24.43 22.45
C LYS A 5 4.01 -22.97 22.21
N PHE A 6 4.39 -22.43 21.06
CA PHE A 6 4.10 -21.05 20.66
C PHE A 6 3.38 -21.05 19.32
N LYS A 7 2.24 -20.35 19.25
CA LYS A 7 1.42 -20.27 18.04
C LYS A 7 2.08 -19.30 17.05
N LEU A 8 2.21 -19.71 15.79
CA LEU A 8 2.86 -18.92 14.74
C LEU A 8 1.84 -18.11 13.92
N GLN A 9 0.81 -18.78 13.42
CA GLN A 9 -0.25 -18.17 12.64
C GLN A 9 -1.50 -19.04 12.70
N ASN A 10 -2.67 -18.42 12.71
CA ASN A 10 -3.95 -19.11 12.62
C ASN A 10 -4.25 -19.51 11.17
N LEU A 11 -5.03 -20.57 11.00
CA LEU A 11 -5.70 -20.88 9.74
C LEU A 11 -6.99 -20.08 9.66
N ILE A 12 -7.18 -19.40 8.54
CA ILE A 12 -8.34 -18.57 8.24
C ILE A 12 -9.28 -19.38 7.35
N PHE A 13 -10.45 -19.73 7.88
CA PHE A 13 -11.53 -20.37 7.10
C PHE A 13 -12.84 -19.58 7.13
N THR A 14 -12.83 -18.41 7.77
CA THR A 14 -14.02 -17.84 8.41
C THR A 14 -14.71 -16.71 7.63
N GLU A 15 -16.04 -16.69 7.77
CA GLU A 15 -16.94 -15.61 7.34
C GLU A 15 -16.71 -14.30 8.10
N LYS A 16 -16.09 -14.36 9.27
CA LYS A 16 -15.88 -13.23 10.18
C LYS A 16 -15.13 -12.05 9.56
N TYR A 17 -14.29 -12.32 8.56
CA TYR A 17 -13.51 -11.29 7.86
C TYR A 17 -14.19 -10.78 6.59
N GLY A 18 -15.43 -11.20 6.28
CA GLY A 18 -16.13 -10.85 5.04
C GLY A 18 -15.32 -11.26 3.82
N LEU A 19 -14.77 -12.48 3.85
CA LEU A 19 -13.93 -13.07 2.80
C LEU A 19 -14.59 -14.30 2.15
N ASP A 20 -15.90 -14.50 2.35
CA ASP A 20 -16.62 -15.71 1.89
C ASP A 20 -16.72 -15.83 0.39
N GLU A 21 -16.78 -14.68 -0.28
CA GLU A 21 -16.70 -14.55 -1.74
C GLU A 21 -15.26 -14.64 -2.25
N HIS A 22 -14.29 -14.73 -1.33
CA HIS A 22 -12.86 -14.82 -1.61
C HIS A 22 -12.21 -16.04 -0.93
N TRP A 23 -13.00 -17.11 -0.73
CA TRP A 23 -12.57 -18.38 -0.13
C TRP A 23 -11.31 -18.97 -0.79
N TRP A 24 -11.07 -18.68 -2.08
CA TRP A 24 -9.88 -19.10 -2.82
C TRP A 24 -8.55 -18.49 -2.29
N MET A 25 -8.59 -17.47 -1.43
CA MET A 25 -7.42 -16.99 -0.66
C MET A 25 -7.14 -17.82 0.59
N GLN A 26 -8.13 -18.61 1.02
CA GLN A 26 -8.12 -19.39 2.24
C GLN A 26 -7.85 -20.86 1.91
N TYR A 27 -8.57 -21.43 0.95
CA TYR A 27 -8.40 -22.80 0.51
C TYR A 27 -8.87 -22.98 -0.94
N ARG A 28 -8.39 -24.01 -1.63
CA ARG A 28 -8.88 -24.41 -2.96
C ARG A 28 -9.56 -25.76 -2.89
N THR A 29 -10.61 -25.95 -3.70
CA THR A 29 -11.31 -27.23 -3.80
C THR A 29 -11.28 -27.74 -5.24
N ARG A 30 -11.19 -29.06 -5.39
CA ARG A 30 -11.04 -29.68 -6.72
C ARG A 30 -12.29 -29.53 -7.60
N ASN A 31 -13.46 -29.43 -6.98
CA ASN A 31 -14.76 -29.39 -7.64
C ASN A 31 -15.48 -28.03 -7.48
N GLY A 32 -14.80 -27.03 -6.92
CA GLY A 32 -15.36 -25.71 -6.67
C GLY A 32 -16.40 -25.64 -5.54
N ARG A 33 -16.72 -26.75 -4.86
CA ARG A 33 -17.62 -26.74 -3.70
C ARG A 33 -16.91 -26.07 -2.51
N ARG A 34 -17.60 -25.15 -1.84
CA ARG A 34 -17.07 -24.45 -0.66
C ARG A 34 -17.39 -25.26 0.60
N MET A 35 -16.56 -25.09 1.64
CA MET A 35 -16.94 -25.56 2.98
C MET A 35 -18.16 -24.78 3.46
N ILE A 36 -19.02 -25.43 4.24
CA ILE A 36 -20.22 -24.82 4.81
C ILE A 36 -19.88 -24.34 6.22
N HIS A 37 -20.16 -23.08 6.55
CA HIS A 37 -20.01 -22.59 7.92
C HIS A 37 -21.27 -22.91 8.75
N ASP A 38 -21.10 -23.66 9.84
CA ASP A 38 -22.17 -23.94 10.81
C ASP A 38 -22.03 -22.97 11.99
N ASN A 39 -22.84 -21.91 11.98
CA ASN A 39 -22.85 -20.88 13.03
C ASN A 39 -23.18 -21.43 14.43
N LYS A 40 -23.98 -22.50 14.55
CA LYS A 40 -24.37 -23.04 15.85
C LYS A 40 -23.22 -23.82 16.48
N LYS A 41 -22.48 -24.57 15.65
CA LYS A 41 -21.31 -25.32 16.08
C LYS A 41 -20.03 -24.48 16.10
N SER A 42 -20.05 -23.31 15.45
CA SER A 42 -18.87 -22.47 15.20
C SER A 42 -17.76 -23.25 14.50
N CYS A 43 -18.09 -23.97 13.42
CA CYS A 43 -17.14 -24.78 12.66
C CYS A 43 -17.39 -24.73 11.16
N HIS A 44 -16.38 -25.16 10.38
CA HIS A 44 -16.45 -25.33 8.93
C HIS A 44 -16.62 -26.79 8.57
N ILE A 45 -17.62 -27.10 7.75
CA ILE A 45 -17.95 -28.46 7.32
C ILE A 45 -17.43 -28.68 5.90
N LEU A 46 -16.50 -29.61 5.76
CA LEU A 46 -16.10 -30.19 4.49
C LEU A 46 -16.89 -31.49 4.26
N SER A 47 -17.71 -31.52 3.21
CA SER A 47 -18.55 -32.68 2.92
C SER A 47 -17.76 -33.92 2.54
N ALA A 48 -18.33 -35.09 2.79
CA ALA A 48 -17.76 -36.36 2.38
C ALA A 48 -17.38 -36.36 0.88
N ASN A 49 -16.19 -36.90 0.58
CA ASN A 49 -15.56 -36.93 -0.75
C ASN A 49 -15.11 -35.57 -1.31
N ASP A 50 -15.19 -34.49 -0.54
CA ASP A 50 -14.57 -33.21 -0.89
C ASP A 50 -13.15 -33.10 -0.35
N THR A 51 -12.40 -32.17 -0.94
CA THR A 51 -10.98 -32.00 -0.64
C THR A 51 -10.62 -30.53 -0.62
N ILE A 52 -9.76 -30.14 0.31
CA ILE A 52 -9.20 -28.80 0.39
C ILE A 52 -7.67 -28.82 0.23
N ASP A 53 -7.16 -27.85 -0.50
CA ASP A 53 -5.75 -27.51 -0.62
C ASP A 53 -5.54 -26.15 0.07
N CYS A 54 -4.69 -26.11 1.09
CA CYS A 54 -4.43 -24.90 1.88
C CYS A 54 -3.15 -24.15 1.44
N PHE A 55 -2.59 -24.44 0.26
CA PHE A 55 -1.48 -23.69 -0.32
C PHE A 55 -1.99 -22.37 -0.91
N THR A 56 -2.43 -21.48 -0.03
CA THR A 56 -3.09 -20.23 -0.35
C THR A 56 -2.40 -19.09 0.38
N TYR A 57 -2.69 -17.86 -0.04
CA TYR A 57 -2.07 -16.67 0.54
C TYR A 57 -2.28 -16.57 2.06
N LEU A 58 -3.46 -16.95 2.56
CA LEU A 58 -3.77 -16.83 3.98
C LEU A 58 -3.38 -18.08 4.79
N ASN A 59 -3.33 -19.28 4.21
CA ASN A 59 -3.16 -20.52 4.99
C ASN A 59 -1.88 -21.32 4.72
N SER A 60 -1.05 -20.89 3.76
CA SER A 60 0.29 -21.42 3.60
C SER A 60 1.23 -20.90 4.69
N ILE A 61 2.29 -21.65 4.99
CA ILE A 61 3.35 -21.28 5.94
C ILE A 61 4.69 -21.17 5.21
N THR A 62 5.35 -20.02 5.35
CA THR A 62 6.62 -19.71 4.67
C THR A 62 7.81 -20.20 5.50
N ILE A 63 8.07 -21.50 5.45
CA ILE A 63 9.10 -22.15 6.28
C ILE A 63 10.47 -21.48 6.10
N ARG A 64 10.84 -21.11 4.86
CA ARG A 64 12.13 -20.45 4.57
C ARG A 64 12.29 -19.14 5.33
N LYS A 65 11.30 -18.25 5.28
CA LYS A 65 11.38 -16.93 5.93
C LYS A 65 11.25 -17.02 7.44
N TRP A 66 10.38 -17.89 7.96
CA TRP A 66 10.32 -18.13 9.40
C TRP A 66 11.68 -18.59 9.94
N ARG A 67 12.34 -19.56 9.29
CA ARG A 67 13.70 -20.00 9.68
C ARG A 67 14.79 -18.94 9.48
N LYS A 68 14.65 -18.10 8.46
CA LYS A 68 15.58 -16.99 8.19
C LYS A 68 15.48 -15.93 9.29
N TYR A 69 14.29 -15.35 9.48
CA TYR A 69 14.09 -14.17 10.31
C TYR A 69 13.89 -14.46 11.79
N THR A 70 13.49 -15.69 12.16
CA THR A 70 13.21 -16.06 13.55
C THR A 70 14.08 -17.22 14.01
N GLN A 71 14.10 -17.44 15.32
CA GLN A 71 14.85 -18.52 15.97
C GLN A 71 14.22 -19.91 15.84
N ILE A 72 13.15 -20.08 15.07
CA ILE A 72 12.43 -21.36 14.98
C ILE A 72 13.08 -22.31 13.96
N ASP A 73 13.07 -23.61 14.26
CA ASP A 73 13.55 -24.67 13.38
C ASP A 73 12.46 -25.72 13.03
N ASP A 74 11.47 -25.88 13.91
CA ASP A 74 10.30 -26.74 13.72
C ASP A 74 8.99 -25.98 13.53
N VAL A 75 8.09 -26.58 12.75
CA VAL A 75 6.73 -26.12 12.51
C VAL A 75 5.80 -27.32 12.63
N THR A 76 4.65 -27.13 13.28
CA THR A 76 3.62 -28.14 13.48
C THR A 76 2.26 -27.58 13.10
N LEU A 77 1.53 -28.29 12.25
CA LEU A 77 0.11 -28.03 11.97
C LEU A 77 -0.73 -28.58 13.13
N ASN A 78 -1.65 -27.78 13.66
CA ASN A 78 -2.61 -28.19 14.67
C ASN A 78 -4.02 -27.97 14.13
N LEU A 79 -4.90 -28.94 14.33
CA LEU A 79 -6.29 -28.86 13.93
C LEU A 79 -7.18 -29.41 15.05
N LYS A 80 -8.28 -28.71 15.34
CA LYS A 80 -9.36 -29.18 16.20
C LYS A 80 -10.53 -29.59 15.31
N VAL A 81 -10.77 -30.90 15.21
CA VAL A 81 -11.55 -31.50 14.12
C VAL A 81 -12.40 -32.68 14.58
N LYS A 82 -13.48 -32.95 13.85
CA LYS A 82 -14.33 -34.14 13.99
C LYS A 82 -14.63 -34.73 12.61
N GLY A 83 -14.66 -36.05 12.49
CA GLY A 83 -14.90 -36.78 11.24
C GLY A 83 -13.78 -37.75 10.88
N THR A 84 -13.89 -38.34 9.69
CA THR A 84 -12.90 -39.27 9.11
C THR A 84 -12.30 -38.65 7.87
N PHE A 85 -10.97 -38.56 7.80
CA PHE A 85 -10.29 -37.87 6.70
C PHE A 85 -8.83 -38.31 6.54
N ASP A 86 -8.25 -38.01 5.39
CA ASP A 86 -6.82 -38.14 5.12
C ASP A 86 -6.18 -36.74 5.09
N ILE A 87 -5.01 -36.55 5.73
CA ILE A 87 -4.16 -35.36 5.59
C ILE A 87 -2.83 -35.74 4.96
N GLN A 88 -2.35 -34.89 4.06
CA GLN A 88 -1.00 -34.97 3.48
C GLN A 88 -0.36 -33.58 3.48
N LEU A 89 0.81 -33.45 4.08
CA LEU A 89 1.60 -32.22 4.02
C LEU A 89 2.30 -32.12 2.66
N PHE A 90 2.47 -30.91 2.16
CA PHE A 90 3.23 -30.64 0.94
C PHE A 90 3.74 -29.20 0.90
N GLY A 91 4.66 -28.92 -0.01
CA GLY A 91 5.12 -27.57 -0.26
C GLY A 91 5.72 -27.40 -1.64
N HIS A 92 6.25 -26.22 -1.88
CA HIS A 92 6.90 -25.87 -3.12
C HIS A 92 8.29 -25.28 -2.85
N TYR A 93 9.21 -25.47 -3.79
CA TYR A 93 10.57 -24.96 -3.77
C TYR A 93 11.03 -24.58 -5.17
N ARG A 94 12.06 -23.74 -5.28
CA ARG A 94 12.67 -23.43 -6.58
C ARG A 94 13.86 -24.34 -6.86
N GLU A 95 13.87 -24.95 -8.05
CA GLU A 95 15.02 -25.70 -8.55
C GLU A 95 15.22 -25.39 -10.03
N SER A 96 16.43 -24.93 -10.39
CA SER A 96 16.81 -24.59 -11.78
C SER A 96 15.85 -23.62 -12.49
N GLY A 97 15.20 -22.73 -11.74
CA GLY A 97 14.25 -21.74 -12.28
C GLY A 97 12.78 -22.19 -12.31
N ASP A 98 12.48 -23.46 -12.01
CA ASP A 98 11.11 -24.00 -11.97
C ASP A 98 10.56 -24.09 -10.54
N ILE A 99 9.23 -23.94 -10.39
CA ILE A 99 8.55 -24.21 -9.12
C ILE A 99 8.22 -25.70 -9.07
N LYS A 100 8.84 -26.43 -8.15
CA LYS A 100 8.59 -27.87 -7.95
C LYS A 100 7.77 -28.11 -6.71
N LYS A 101 6.95 -29.16 -6.74
CA LYS A 101 6.15 -29.63 -5.60
C LYS A 101 6.87 -30.76 -4.87
N GLU A 102 6.86 -30.70 -3.55
CA GLU A 102 7.35 -31.75 -2.65
C GLU A 102 6.18 -32.26 -1.80
N TRP A 103 5.93 -33.57 -1.81
CA TRP A 103 5.05 -34.20 -0.83
C TRP A 103 5.87 -34.49 0.43
N ILE A 104 5.40 -34.02 1.58
CA ILE A 104 6.15 -34.03 2.84
C ILE A 104 5.58 -35.12 3.74
N GLY A 105 6.37 -36.17 3.98
CA GLY A 105 5.94 -37.33 4.75
C GLY A 105 4.85 -38.16 4.06
N GLU A 106 4.31 -39.15 4.77
CA GLU A 106 3.24 -40.01 4.26
C GLU A 106 1.84 -39.44 4.55
N LYS A 107 0.86 -39.89 3.77
CA LYS A 107 -0.54 -39.54 3.94
C LYS A 107 -1.07 -40.22 5.19
N GLN A 108 -1.62 -39.43 6.11
CA GLN A 108 -2.12 -39.93 7.40
C GLN A 108 -3.64 -39.95 7.41
N ARG A 109 -4.22 -41.07 7.85
CA ARG A 109 -5.66 -41.23 8.04
C ARG A 109 -6.04 -40.99 9.50
N PHE A 110 -7.03 -40.15 9.73
CA PHE A 110 -7.58 -39.86 11.04
C PHE A 110 -9.03 -40.33 11.14
N TYR A 111 -9.37 -40.90 12.30
CA TYR A 111 -10.74 -41.25 12.69
C TYR A 111 -11.03 -40.54 14.01
N CYS A 112 -11.74 -39.42 13.94
CA CYS A 112 -12.07 -38.56 15.07
C CYS A 112 -13.59 -38.55 15.27
N PRO A 113 -14.19 -39.55 15.96
CA PRO A 113 -15.63 -39.61 16.16
C PRO A 113 -16.16 -38.46 17.02
N GLU A 114 -15.31 -37.86 17.84
CA GLU A 114 -15.57 -36.65 18.62
C GLU A 114 -14.57 -35.54 18.28
N ILE A 115 -14.86 -34.32 18.75
CA ILE A 115 -13.97 -33.17 18.58
C ILE A 115 -12.62 -33.51 19.21
N THR A 116 -11.59 -33.56 18.36
CA THR A 116 -10.26 -34.02 18.73
C THR A 116 -9.23 -33.02 18.22
N GLU A 117 -8.22 -32.72 19.04
CA GLU A 117 -7.04 -31.99 18.58
C GLU A 117 -6.01 -32.97 18.01
N ILE A 118 -5.57 -32.70 16.78
CA ILE A 118 -4.49 -33.44 16.11
C ILE A 118 -3.33 -32.49 15.81
N SER A 119 -2.11 -33.03 15.83
CA SER A 119 -0.89 -32.29 15.54
C SER A 119 -0.01 -33.07 14.57
N ILE A 120 0.46 -32.41 13.52
CA ILE A 120 1.28 -33.01 12.46
C ILE A 120 2.50 -32.12 12.24
N SER A 121 3.68 -32.63 12.59
CA SER A 121 4.94 -31.87 12.48
C SER A 121 5.52 -31.95 11.07
N TYR A 122 6.01 -30.81 10.58
CA TYR A 122 6.83 -30.77 9.38
C TYR A 122 8.25 -31.28 9.72
N PRO A 123 8.84 -32.16 8.90
CA PRO A 123 10.23 -32.58 9.07
C PRO A 123 11.19 -31.38 9.07
N LYS A 124 12.28 -31.46 9.84
CA LYS A 124 13.27 -30.37 9.85
C LYS A 124 13.95 -30.20 8.50
N ASN A 125 14.32 -31.29 7.86
CA ASN A 125 14.97 -31.30 6.55
C ASN A 125 13.92 -31.41 5.45
N LEU A 126 13.55 -30.26 4.88
CA LEU A 126 12.61 -30.14 3.77
C LEU A 126 13.17 -29.17 2.74
N ASN A 127 12.92 -29.42 1.46
CA ASN A 127 13.30 -28.51 0.39
C ASN A 127 12.30 -27.36 0.27
N SER A 128 11.04 -27.63 0.61
CA SER A 128 9.93 -26.69 0.52
C SER A 128 10.21 -25.36 1.23
N GLU A 129 10.10 -24.27 0.49
CA GLU A 129 10.30 -22.92 1.03
C GLU A 129 9.00 -22.36 1.60
N VAL A 130 7.89 -22.69 0.94
CA VAL A 130 6.51 -22.46 1.38
C VAL A 130 5.83 -23.82 1.44
N ALA A 131 5.04 -24.06 2.49
CA ALA A 131 4.34 -25.32 2.70
C ALA A 131 2.89 -25.10 3.10
N ALA A 132 2.11 -26.17 2.98
CA ALA A 132 0.72 -26.24 3.40
C ALA A 132 0.33 -27.71 3.63
N PHE A 133 -0.98 -27.95 3.70
CA PHE A 133 -1.52 -29.29 3.79
C PHE A 133 -2.72 -29.46 2.84
N TYR A 134 -2.94 -30.71 2.47
CA TYR A 134 -4.09 -31.18 1.72
C TYR A 134 -4.94 -32.05 2.65
N LEU A 135 -6.26 -31.85 2.65
CA LEU A 135 -7.20 -32.64 3.44
C LEU A 135 -8.27 -33.22 2.52
N ALA A 136 -8.49 -34.53 2.61
CA ALA A 136 -9.53 -35.26 1.88
C ALA A 136 -10.53 -35.89 2.85
N ALA A 137 -11.79 -35.46 2.74
CA ALA A 137 -12.88 -35.91 3.60
C ALA A 137 -13.39 -37.31 3.18
N LEU A 138 -13.41 -38.25 4.13
CA LEU A 138 -13.97 -39.61 3.95
C LEU A 138 -15.38 -39.73 4.57
N SER A 139 -15.67 -38.88 5.55
CA SER A 139 -17.02 -38.52 6.02
C SER A 139 -17.17 -37.01 5.94
N ASP A 140 -18.31 -36.45 6.36
CA ASP A 140 -18.33 -35.03 6.68
C ASP A 140 -17.29 -34.73 7.78
N VAL A 141 -16.51 -33.67 7.59
CA VAL A 141 -15.43 -33.24 8.48
C VAL A 141 -15.76 -31.85 8.99
N GLU A 142 -15.84 -31.71 10.30
CA GLU A 142 -16.04 -30.44 10.99
C GLU A 142 -14.66 -29.91 11.45
N ILE A 143 -14.28 -28.73 11.00
CA ILE A 143 -13.04 -28.03 11.36
C ILE A 143 -13.40 -26.85 12.26
N TYR A 144 -13.02 -26.93 13.52
CA TYR A 144 -13.34 -25.92 14.53
C TYR A 144 -12.24 -24.86 14.62
N GLU A 145 -10.98 -25.30 14.67
CA GLU A 145 -9.82 -24.42 14.78
C GLU A 145 -8.64 -25.03 14.03
N GLY A 146 -7.72 -24.17 13.60
CA GLY A 146 -6.45 -24.62 13.07
C GLY A 146 -5.39 -23.54 13.14
N TYR A 147 -4.14 -23.94 13.35
CA TYR A 147 -3.01 -23.02 13.44
C TYR A 147 -1.68 -23.77 13.26
N TYR A 148 -0.66 -23.03 12.83
CA TYR A 148 0.72 -23.51 12.89
C TYR A 148 1.35 -23.10 14.22
N SER A 149 2.20 -23.97 14.79
CA SER A 149 2.94 -23.70 16.02
C SER A 149 4.37 -24.21 15.94
N THR A 150 5.19 -23.79 16.90
CA THR A 150 6.56 -24.25 17.11
C THR A 150 6.82 -24.54 18.59
N PHE A 151 7.95 -25.17 18.93
CA PHE A 151 8.44 -25.27 20.31
C PHE A 151 9.69 -24.43 20.53
N VAL A 152 9.55 -23.35 21.31
CA VAL A 152 10.63 -22.39 21.58
C VAL A 152 10.97 -22.34 23.06
N ASP A 153 12.24 -22.04 23.36
CA ASP A 153 12.65 -21.77 24.73
C ASP A 153 11.97 -20.48 25.22
N ARG A 154 11.39 -20.52 26.42
CA ARG A 154 10.63 -19.38 26.97
C ARG A 154 11.47 -18.10 27.02
N ASP A 155 12.74 -18.22 27.39
CA ASP A 155 13.67 -17.09 27.52
C ASP A 155 14.09 -16.50 26.17
N ALA A 156 13.80 -17.21 25.07
CA ALA A 156 14.06 -16.75 23.72
C ALA A 156 12.91 -15.89 23.18
N ILE A 157 11.74 -15.89 23.81
CA ILE A 157 10.59 -15.06 23.40
C ILE A 157 10.86 -13.62 23.85
N ARG A 158 10.89 -12.70 22.90
CA ARG A 158 11.12 -11.28 23.14
C ARG A 158 9.88 -10.62 23.71
N ASN A 159 10.06 -9.66 24.61
CA ASN A 159 8.97 -8.78 25.01
C ASN A 159 8.66 -7.82 23.86
N VAL A 160 7.43 -7.85 23.36
CA VAL A 160 6.96 -7.03 22.25
C VAL A 160 5.74 -6.25 22.69
N GLU A 161 5.79 -4.94 22.46
CA GLU A 161 4.68 -4.00 22.64
C GLU A 161 4.52 -3.20 21.36
N ILE A 162 3.33 -3.19 20.78
CA ILE A 162 3.04 -2.58 19.48
C ILE A 162 2.02 -1.46 19.69
N SER A 163 2.36 -0.26 19.23
CA SER A 163 1.40 0.83 19.09
C SER A 163 0.99 0.97 17.63
N ILE A 164 -0.29 0.83 17.33
CA ILE A 164 -0.83 1.14 16.01
C ILE A 164 -1.20 2.62 16.01
N ALA A 165 -0.63 3.40 15.11
CA ALA A 165 -1.00 4.79 14.86
C ALA A 165 -1.77 4.87 13.55
N SER A 166 -3.06 5.19 13.64
CA SER A 166 -3.94 5.39 12.49
C SER A 166 -4.43 6.82 12.43
N THR A 167 -4.25 7.47 11.28
CA THR A 167 -4.67 8.85 11.06
C THR A 167 -5.96 8.88 10.28
N THR A 168 -6.96 9.62 10.76
CA THR A 168 -8.24 9.74 10.06
C THR A 168 -8.70 11.16 9.81
N PHE A 169 -9.41 11.37 8.71
CA PHE A 169 -10.11 12.62 8.40
C PHE A 169 -11.46 12.33 7.76
N ARG A 170 -12.54 12.38 8.57
CA ARG A 170 -13.93 12.19 8.11
C ARG A 170 -14.16 10.85 7.39
N LYS A 171 -13.63 9.77 7.96
CA LYS A 171 -13.84 8.38 7.49
C LYS A 171 -14.34 7.49 8.64
N GLU A 172 -15.31 7.99 9.38
CA GLU A 172 -15.86 7.39 10.60
C GLU A 172 -16.29 5.94 10.35
N GLU A 173 -17.02 5.67 9.27
CA GLU A 173 -17.48 4.30 8.94
C GLU A 173 -16.32 3.29 8.87
N TYR A 174 -15.17 3.66 8.29
CA TYR A 174 -14.03 2.76 8.22
C TYR A 174 -13.40 2.53 9.59
N ILE A 175 -13.20 3.61 10.36
CA ILE A 175 -12.61 3.53 11.70
C ILE A 175 -13.50 2.73 12.66
N GLU A 176 -14.80 3.00 12.69
CA GLU A 176 -15.75 2.30 13.54
C GLU A 176 -15.81 0.81 13.22
N ASN A 177 -15.84 0.46 11.91
CA ASN A 177 -15.79 -0.93 11.48
C ASN A 177 -14.47 -1.62 11.88
N ASN A 178 -13.34 -0.93 11.73
CA ASN A 178 -12.03 -1.43 12.11
C ASN A 178 -11.90 -1.64 13.62
N ILE A 179 -12.41 -0.70 14.43
CA ILE A 179 -12.50 -0.84 15.89
C ILE A 179 -13.28 -2.11 16.23
N HIS A 180 -14.50 -2.28 15.71
CA HIS A 180 -15.34 -3.44 16.03
C HIS A 180 -14.72 -4.79 15.62
N VAL A 181 -14.03 -4.82 14.48
CA VAL A 181 -13.30 -6.02 14.04
C VAL A 181 -12.15 -6.34 14.99
N LEU A 182 -11.38 -5.34 15.42
CA LEU A 182 -10.26 -5.52 16.35
C LEU A 182 -10.73 -5.88 17.77
N GLU A 183 -11.80 -5.25 18.27
CA GLU A 183 -12.41 -5.62 19.54
C GLU A 183 -12.80 -7.10 19.56
N ARG A 184 -13.49 -7.56 18.51
CA ARG A 184 -14.03 -8.93 18.43
C ARG A 184 -12.95 -10.00 18.22
N GLU A 185 -11.97 -9.72 17.36
CA GLU A 185 -11.01 -10.74 16.91
C GLU A 185 -9.63 -10.63 17.58
N LEU A 186 -9.30 -9.51 18.22
CA LEU A 186 -7.98 -9.26 18.79
C LEU A 186 -8.03 -8.86 20.29
N PHE A 187 -8.73 -7.78 20.65
CA PHE A 187 -8.64 -7.22 22.01
C PHE A 187 -9.44 -8.00 23.04
N TYR A 188 -10.65 -8.45 22.69
CA TYR A 188 -11.53 -9.25 23.55
C TYR A 188 -11.65 -10.70 23.08
N SER A 189 -10.57 -11.24 22.50
CA SER A 189 -10.44 -12.65 22.09
C SER A 189 -9.38 -13.38 22.92
N ASP A 190 -9.22 -14.69 22.70
CA ASP A 190 -8.18 -15.50 23.35
C ASP A 190 -6.78 -15.29 22.73
N GLU A 191 -6.62 -14.30 21.84
CA GLU A 191 -5.35 -13.99 21.19
C GLU A 191 -4.43 -13.20 22.11
N GLN A 192 -3.31 -13.81 22.51
CA GLN A 192 -2.32 -13.16 23.37
C GLN A 192 -1.81 -11.82 22.81
N ALA A 193 -1.72 -11.70 21.48
CA ALA A 193 -1.28 -10.47 20.82
C ALA A 193 -2.10 -9.24 21.23
N GLY A 194 -3.40 -9.40 21.54
CA GLY A 194 -4.28 -8.29 21.93
C GLY A 194 -3.80 -7.54 23.18
N GLN A 195 -3.19 -8.23 24.14
CA GLN A 195 -2.67 -7.63 25.38
C GLN A 195 -1.39 -6.81 25.17
N HIS A 196 -0.80 -6.92 23.99
CA HIS A 196 0.48 -6.30 23.60
C HIS A 196 0.31 -5.30 22.45
N ILE A 197 -0.93 -5.03 22.03
CA ILE A 197 -1.26 -4.12 20.94
C ILE A 197 -2.18 -3.03 21.48
N THR A 198 -1.87 -1.79 21.14
CA THR A 198 -2.73 -0.64 21.45
C THR A 198 -3.00 0.16 20.17
N LEU A 199 -4.25 0.50 19.92
CA LEU A 199 -4.69 1.33 18.81
C LEU A 199 -4.77 2.80 19.23
N ARG A 200 -4.08 3.68 18.50
CA ARG A 200 -4.09 5.14 18.67
C ARG A 200 -4.63 5.77 17.40
N ILE A 201 -5.79 6.38 17.50
CA ILE A 201 -6.48 7.03 16.39
C ILE A 201 -6.24 8.53 16.50
N VAL A 202 -5.55 9.09 15.52
CA VAL A 202 -5.36 10.54 15.39
C VAL A 202 -6.46 11.08 14.49
N ASP A 203 -7.44 11.72 15.11
CA ASP A 203 -8.63 12.23 14.42
C ASP A 203 -8.42 13.69 13.97
N ASN A 204 -7.87 13.85 12.76
CA ASN A 204 -7.71 15.15 12.11
C ASN A 204 -9.07 15.80 11.75
N GLY A 205 -10.16 15.02 11.73
CA GLY A 205 -11.51 15.49 11.45
C GLY A 205 -12.19 16.10 12.68
N ARG A 206 -11.83 15.62 13.88
CA ARG A 206 -12.49 15.92 15.16
C ARG A 206 -13.97 15.56 15.13
N THR A 207 -14.25 14.40 14.57
CA THR A 207 -15.60 13.90 14.32
C THR A 207 -15.91 12.60 15.05
N LEU A 208 -14.91 11.91 15.60
CA LEU A 208 -15.12 10.68 16.37
C LEU A 208 -15.61 10.99 17.78
N ASP A 209 -16.50 10.11 18.28
CA ASP A 209 -16.98 10.11 19.64
C ASP A 209 -15.97 9.43 20.57
N GLN A 210 -15.15 10.24 21.25
CA GLN A 210 -14.10 9.77 22.14
C GLN A 210 -14.66 8.92 23.30
N GLU A 211 -15.75 9.36 23.93
CA GLU A 211 -16.33 8.68 25.09
C GLU A 211 -16.88 7.29 24.74
N LYS A 212 -17.32 7.10 23.51
CA LYS A 212 -17.88 5.83 23.02
C LYS A 212 -16.81 4.75 22.79
N TYR A 213 -15.62 5.13 22.33
CA TYR A 213 -14.64 4.18 21.80
C TYR A 213 -13.36 4.06 22.63
N GLU A 214 -13.07 5.00 23.52
CA GLU A 214 -11.90 4.90 24.38
C GLU A 214 -11.96 3.70 25.33
N SER A 215 -10.82 3.03 25.48
CA SER A 215 -10.64 1.89 26.36
C SER A 215 -9.16 1.75 26.75
N GLU A 216 -8.79 0.67 27.45
CA GLU A 216 -7.38 0.35 27.72
C GLU A 216 -6.59 0.00 26.44
N TYR A 217 -7.27 -0.41 25.36
CA TYR A 217 -6.65 -0.79 24.08
C TYR A 217 -6.76 0.29 23.01
N ILE A 218 -7.71 1.23 23.14
CA ILE A 218 -8.05 2.20 22.10
C ILE A 218 -8.01 3.61 22.68
N HIS A 219 -7.22 4.47 22.06
CA HIS A 219 -7.10 5.88 22.43
C HIS A 219 -7.36 6.77 21.22
N ILE A 220 -8.15 7.83 21.40
CA ILE A 220 -8.50 8.77 20.33
C ILE A 220 -7.92 10.15 20.67
N TYR A 221 -7.24 10.74 19.70
CA TYR A 221 -6.59 12.04 19.83
C TYR A 221 -7.18 13.01 18.81
N PRO A 222 -8.11 13.90 19.21
CA PRO A 222 -8.58 14.97 18.35
C PRO A 222 -7.41 15.86 17.90
N ASN A 223 -7.24 16.03 16.60
CA ASN A 223 -6.11 16.75 16.01
C ASN A 223 -6.61 17.78 14.98
N GLN A 224 -5.81 18.80 14.69
CA GLN A 224 -6.08 19.66 13.52
C GLN A 224 -5.79 18.92 12.21
N ASN A 225 -6.37 19.37 11.10
CA ASN A 225 -6.08 18.79 9.80
C ASN A 225 -4.69 19.20 9.28
N VAL A 226 -3.69 18.41 9.65
CA VAL A 226 -2.29 18.51 9.18
C VAL A 226 -1.93 17.43 8.16
N GLY A 227 -2.94 16.76 7.60
CA GLY A 227 -2.77 15.68 6.64
C GLY A 227 -2.18 14.41 7.26
N GLY A 228 -1.75 13.49 6.40
CA GLY A 228 -1.21 12.18 6.75
C GLY A 228 0.08 12.30 7.55
N ALA A 229 1.08 13.03 7.04
CA ALA A 229 2.39 13.10 7.69
C ALA A 229 2.31 13.67 9.10
N GLY A 230 1.52 14.73 9.29
CA GLY A 230 1.29 15.31 10.61
C GLY A 230 0.48 14.42 11.55
N GLY A 231 -0.53 13.71 11.02
CA GLY A 231 -1.30 12.75 11.81
C GLY A 231 -0.48 11.54 12.25
N PHE A 232 0.30 10.94 11.34
CA PHE A 232 1.18 9.84 11.68
C PHE A 232 2.28 10.27 12.65
N THR A 233 2.84 11.48 12.48
CA THR A 233 3.82 12.01 13.43
C THR A 233 3.21 12.26 14.80
N ARG A 234 1.97 12.78 14.88
CA ARG A 234 1.23 12.86 16.14
C ARG A 234 1.06 11.47 16.76
N GLY A 235 0.69 10.47 15.96
CA GLY A 235 0.56 9.08 16.41
C GLY A 235 1.87 8.50 16.96
N ILE A 236 3.01 8.81 16.33
CA ILE A 236 4.35 8.46 16.84
C ILE A 236 4.59 9.14 18.20
N LEU A 237 4.34 10.45 18.30
CA LEU A 237 4.56 11.21 19.54
C LEU A 237 3.70 10.71 20.70
N GLU A 238 2.42 10.39 20.46
CA GLU A 238 1.52 9.82 21.47
C GLU A 238 1.95 8.40 21.87
N SER A 239 2.40 7.61 20.91
CA SER A 239 2.97 6.28 21.18
C SER A 239 4.20 6.38 22.07
N MET A 240 5.10 7.33 21.79
CA MET A 240 6.32 7.55 22.55
C MET A 240 6.07 8.24 23.90
N SER A 241 4.95 8.92 24.07
CA SER A 241 4.55 9.56 25.33
C SER A 241 3.79 8.63 26.27
N ALA A 242 3.22 7.53 25.77
CA ALA A 242 2.47 6.55 26.54
C ALA A 242 3.25 6.00 27.75
N GLU A 243 2.52 5.61 28.81
CA GLU A 243 3.09 4.98 30.01
C GLU A 243 3.78 3.65 29.67
N LYS A 244 3.05 2.77 28.97
CA LYS A 244 3.59 1.53 28.41
C LYS A 244 4.33 1.86 27.11
N LYS A 245 5.67 1.92 27.17
CA LYS A 245 6.50 2.25 26.01
C LYS A 245 6.41 1.14 24.95
N PRO A 246 6.08 1.46 23.69
CA PRO A 246 6.08 0.48 22.62
C PRO A 246 7.51 0.09 22.25
N THR A 247 7.66 -1.15 21.79
CA THR A 247 8.87 -1.64 21.11
C THR A 247 8.81 -1.38 19.61
N HIS A 248 7.61 -1.32 19.05
CA HIS A 248 7.34 -1.11 17.62
C HIS A 248 6.11 -0.22 17.45
N ILE A 249 6.08 0.55 16.37
CA ILE A 249 4.92 1.35 15.97
C ILE A 249 4.48 0.88 14.58
N ILE A 250 3.19 0.55 14.43
CA ILE A 250 2.59 0.29 13.12
C ILE A 250 1.90 1.57 12.65
N LEU A 251 2.34 2.12 11.52
CA LEU A 251 1.61 3.16 10.81
C LEU A 251 0.61 2.48 9.87
N MET A 252 -0.66 2.87 9.96
CA MET A 252 -1.76 2.22 9.25
C MET A 252 -2.83 3.23 8.81
N ASP A 253 -3.23 3.18 7.54
CA ASP A 253 -4.28 4.04 6.99
C ASP A 253 -5.65 3.79 7.64
N ASP A 254 -6.55 4.76 7.53
CA ASP A 254 -7.91 4.68 8.07
C ASP A 254 -8.90 3.98 7.13
N ASP A 255 -8.81 4.16 5.80
CA ASP A 255 -9.72 3.55 4.80
C ASP A 255 -9.27 2.17 4.29
N VAL A 256 -8.77 1.36 5.21
CA VAL A 256 -8.42 -0.04 4.95
C VAL A 256 -9.46 -0.97 5.55
N LYS A 257 -9.57 -2.15 4.93
CA LYS A 257 -10.11 -3.33 5.59
C LYS A 257 -8.95 -4.06 6.25
N ILE A 258 -8.94 -4.08 7.59
CA ILE A 258 -7.89 -4.72 8.38
C ILE A 258 -8.12 -6.23 8.43
N LEU A 259 -7.01 -6.99 8.35
CA LEU A 259 -6.96 -8.39 8.74
C LEU A 259 -6.34 -8.50 10.14
N PRO A 260 -7.11 -8.84 11.20
CA PRO A 260 -6.55 -9.03 12.55
C PRO A 260 -5.40 -10.04 12.60
N GLU A 261 -5.48 -11.09 11.79
CA GLU A 261 -4.40 -12.08 11.64
C GLU A 261 -3.08 -11.46 11.16
N SER A 262 -3.09 -10.36 10.39
CA SER A 262 -1.87 -9.63 10.04
C SER A 262 -1.16 -9.08 11.28
N LEU A 263 -1.93 -8.52 12.23
CA LEU A 263 -1.38 -7.99 13.49
C LEU A 263 -0.86 -9.11 14.39
N ILE A 264 -1.58 -10.24 14.47
CA ILE A 264 -1.17 -11.44 15.22
C ILE A 264 0.14 -12.00 14.65
N ARG A 265 0.24 -12.13 13.32
CA ARG A 265 1.47 -12.58 12.63
C ARG A 265 2.63 -11.63 12.86
N THR A 266 2.41 -10.33 12.80
CA THR A 266 3.44 -9.32 13.10
C THR A 266 3.93 -9.44 14.54
N TYR A 267 3.03 -9.52 15.52
CA TYR A 267 3.41 -9.74 16.93
C TYR A 267 4.22 -11.03 17.12
N THR A 268 3.75 -12.14 16.53
CA THR A 268 4.44 -13.43 16.61
C THR A 268 5.83 -13.37 15.98
N LEU A 269 5.94 -12.80 14.77
CA LEU A 269 7.22 -12.64 14.07
C LEU A 269 8.20 -11.87 14.94
N LEU A 270 7.79 -10.73 15.47
CA LEU A 270 8.61 -9.87 16.35
C LEU A 270 8.99 -10.55 17.66
N SER A 271 8.09 -11.37 18.22
CA SER A 271 8.33 -12.11 19.46
C SER A 271 9.44 -13.16 19.31
N LEU A 272 9.69 -13.62 18.08
CA LEU A 272 10.64 -14.68 17.76
C LEU A 272 11.81 -14.21 16.87
N ILE A 273 11.82 -12.92 16.50
CA ILE A 273 12.78 -12.37 15.53
C ILE A 273 14.21 -12.50 16.05
N LYS A 274 15.14 -12.88 15.17
CA LYS A 274 16.55 -12.95 15.53
C LYS A 274 17.14 -11.56 15.73
N PRO A 275 18.15 -11.40 16.60
CA PRO A 275 18.77 -10.10 16.87
C PRO A 275 19.32 -9.39 15.62
N GLU A 276 19.77 -10.09 14.59
CA GLU A 276 20.28 -9.46 13.36
C GLU A 276 19.20 -8.83 12.46
N TYR A 277 17.92 -9.14 12.70
CA TYR A 277 16.78 -8.63 11.92
C TYR A 277 15.87 -7.68 12.71
N ASP A 278 16.18 -7.41 13.98
CA ASP A 278 15.28 -6.66 14.87
C ASP A 278 15.26 -5.14 14.61
N THR A 279 16.02 -4.65 13.63
CA THR A 279 15.92 -3.29 13.05
C THR A 279 15.13 -3.25 11.74
N HIS A 280 14.74 -4.40 11.18
CA HIS A 280 14.00 -4.43 9.92
C HIS A 280 12.57 -3.96 10.13
N PHE A 281 12.05 -3.22 9.16
CA PHE A 281 10.65 -2.84 9.10
C PHE A 281 9.85 -4.05 8.62
N ILE A 282 8.65 -4.25 9.16
CA ILE A 282 7.71 -5.24 8.61
C ILE A 282 6.73 -4.48 7.73
N SER A 283 6.74 -4.77 6.43
CA SER A 283 5.82 -4.15 5.48
C SER A 283 4.68 -5.10 5.17
N GLY A 284 3.45 -4.61 5.37
CA GLY A 284 2.24 -5.34 5.00
C GLY A 284 1.86 -5.07 3.56
N ALA A 285 1.47 -6.12 2.84
CA ALA A 285 1.02 -5.97 1.46
C ALA A 285 -0.31 -5.19 1.39
N MET A 286 -0.39 -4.22 0.48
CA MET A 286 -1.65 -3.61 0.07
C MET A 286 -2.27 -4.46 -1.05
N LEU A 287 -3.46 -5.02 -0.80
CA LEU A 287 -4.29 -5.65 -1.82
C LEU A 287 -5.42 -4.71 -2.22
N PHE A 288 -5.89 -4.80 -3.45
CA PHE A 288 -7.00 -3.97 -3.92
C PHE A 288 -8.33 -4.40 -3.31
N MET A 289 -9.11 -3.46 -2.81
CA MET A 289 -10.45 -3.72 -2.29
C MET A 289 -11.44 -4.10 -3.41
N GLU A 290 -11.22 -3.57 -4.62
CA GLU A 290 -12.01 -3.87 -5.82
C GLU A 290 -11.72 -5.26 -6.40
N HIS A 291 -10.50 -5.76 -6.17
CA HIS A 291 -10.02 -7.06 -6.63
C HIS A 291 -9.18 -7.70 -5.53
N MET A 292 -9.86 -8.31 -4.55
CA MET A 292 -9.28 -8.77 -3.29
C MET A 292 -8.13 -9.79 -3.41
N ASN A 293 -7.87 -10.36 -4.60
CA ASN A 293 -6.72 -11.23 -4.93
C ASN A 293 -5.47 -10.46 -5.38
N ILE A 294 -5.62 -9.24 -5.87
CA ILE A 294 -4.56 -8.55 -6.61
C ILE A 294 -3.76 -7.71 -5.62
N GLN A 295 -2.47 -8.02 -5.50
CA GLN A 295 -1.53 -7.21 -4.75
C GLN A 295 -1.18 -5.97 -5.57
N HIS A 296 -1.30 -4.81 -4.94
CA HIS A 296 -0.76 -3.57 -5.47
C HIS A 296 0.75 -3.51 -5.23
N GLU A 297 1.15 -3.54 -3.97
CA GLU A 297 2.53 -3.36 -3.52
C GLU A 297 2.69 -3.92 -2.10
N ASP A 298 3.86 -4.48 -1.78
CA ASP A 298 4.30 -4.73 -0.40
C ASP A 298 5.52 -3.87 -0.03
N VAL A 299 6.47 -3.71 -0.95
CA VAL A 299 7.57 -2.74 -0.89
C VAL A 299 7.65 -2.03 -2.23
N GLY A 300 7.65 -0.69 -2.21
CA GLY A 300 7.87 0.15 -3.37
C GLY A 300 9.31 0.62 -3.48
N TYR A 301 9.67 1.25 -4.58
CA TYR A 301 10.92 1.99 -4.72
C TYR A 301 10.78 3.17 -5.68
N VAL A 302 11.70 4.13 -5.57
CA VAL A 302 11.77 5.27 -6.49
C VAL A 302 12.60 4.88 -7.70
N HIS A 303 11.98 4.90 -8.87
CA HIS A 303 12.63 4.62 -10.16
C HIS A 303 13.57 5.77 -10.55
N LYS A 304 14.54 5.50 -11.42
CA LYS A 304 15.51 6.53 -11.90
C LYS A 304 14.88 7.69 -12.66
N ASP A 305 13.68 7.51 -13.22
CA ASP A 305 12.93 8.59 -13.86
C ASP A 305 12.11 9.43 -12.85
N GLY A 306 12.21 9.14 -11.54
CA GLY A 306 11.45 9.76 -10.46
C GLY A 306 10.01 9.29 -10.31
N SER A 307 9.62 8.19 -10.98
CA SER A 307 8.34 7.52 -10.72
C SER A 307 8.44 6.57 -9.52
N PHE A 308 7.29 6.20 -8.96
CA PHE A 308 7.18 5.28 -7.84
C PHE A 308 6.51 4.00 -8.33
N GLY A 309 6.94 2.85 -7.82
CA GLY A 309 6.30 1.59 -8.19
C GLY A 309 6.76 0.40 -7.36
N PRO A 310 6.04 -0.72 -7.52
CA PRO A 310 6.27 -1.92 -6.73
C PRO A 310 7.60 -2.56 -7.09
N ARG A 311 8.31 -3.04 -6.07
CA ARG A 311 9.54 -3.83 -6.23
C ARG A 311 9.25 -5.21 -6.84
N LYS A 312 8.09 -5.79 -6.50
CA LYS A 312 7.64 -7.09 -7.01
C LYS A 312 6.80 -6.92 -8.28
N PRO A 313 6.79 -7.92 -9.19
CA PRO A 313 5.83 -7.94 -10.29
C PRO A 313 4.40 -8.05 -9.75
N GLY A 314 3.40 -7.76 -10.60
CA GLY A 314 2.00 -7.86 -10.22
C GLY A 314 1.63 -9.28 -9.77
N MET A 315 1.05 -9.40 -8.57
CA MET A 315 0.69 -10.69 -7.98
C MET A 315 -0.82 -10.92 -7.93
N GLN A 316 -1.24 -12.13 -8.33
CA GLN A 316 -2.61 -12.60 -8.21
C GLN A 316 -2.66 -13.72 -7.16
N LEU A 317 -2.91 -13.36 -5.91
CA LEU A 317 -2.68 -14.20 -4.72
C LEU A 317 -3.70 -15.35 -4.54
N HIS A 318 -4.60 -15.53 -5.49
CA HIS A 318 -5.43 -16.73 -5.62
C HIS A 318 -4.71 -17.89 -6.32
N LEU A 319 -3.68 -17.58 -7.13
CA LEU A 319 -2.86 -18.55 -7.86
C LEU A 319 -1.72 -19.07 -6.97
N TRP A 320 -1.45 -20.37 -7.03
CA TRP A 320 -0.52 -21.04 -6.11
C TRP A 320 0.94 -20.66 -6.35
N ASP A 321 1.30 -20.47 -7.61
CA ASP A 321 2.62 -20.05 -8.05
C ASP A 321 2.88 -18.60 -7.64
N HIS A 322 1.91 -17.70 -7.75
CA HIS A 322 2.01 -16.34 -7.23
C HIS A 322 2.13 -16.30 -5.70
N VAL A 323 1.46 -17.19 -4.96
CA VAL A 323 1.64 -17.31 -3.50
C VAL A 323 3.08 -17.70 -3.16
N PHE A 324 3.69 -18.61 -3.93
CA PHE A 324 5.10 -18.98 -3.78
C PHE A 324 6.03 -17.82 -4.17
N MET A 325 5.85 -17.25 -5.35
CA MET A 325 6.67 -16.15 -5.87
C MET A 325 6.65 -14.94 -4.95
N ASN A 326 5.51 -14.63 -4.32
CA ASN A 326 5.43 -13.52 -3.38
C ASN A 326 6.33 -13.72 -2.13
N GLU A 327 6.73 -14.94 -1.83
CA GLU A 327 7.62 -15.25 -0.71
C GLU A 327 9.10 -15.35 -1.10
N GLU A 328 9.41 -15.21 -2.38
CA GLU A 328 10.80 -15.17 -2.83
C GLU A 328 11.50 -13.91 -2.29
N GLU A 329 12.82 -14.03 -2.13
CA GLU A 329 13.68 -12.93 -1.76
C GLU A 329 14.04 -12.16 -3.03
N TYR A 330 13.44 -10.99 -3.21
CA TYR A 330 13.77 -10.07 -4.30
C TYR A 330 14.95 -9.19 -3.89
N GLU A 331 15.84 -8.91 -4.84
CA GLU A 331 16.99 -8.04 -4.62
C GLU A 331 16.53 -6.69 -4.02
N PRO A 332 17.22 -6.18 -2.99
CA PRO A 332 16.96 -4.83 -2.48
C PRO A 332 17.19 -3.79 -3.57
N MET A 333 16.23 -2.87 -3.73
CA MET A 333 16.39 -1.73 -4.61
C MET A 333 16.82 -0.51 -3.79
N PRO A 334 17.69 0.36 -4.31
CA PRO A 334 17.90 1.67 -3.71
C PRO A 334 16.57 2.43 -3.61
N ASP A 335 16.46 3.30 -2.61
CA ASP A 335 15.28 4.13 -2.40
C ASP A 335 13.97 3.31 -2.24
N SER A 336 14.07 2.11 -1.68
CA SER A 336 12.91 1.30 -1.30
C SER A 336 12.17 1.86 -0.09
N TYR A 337 10.85 1.74 -0.11
CA TYR A 337 9.97 2.22 0.95
C TYR A 337 8.81 1.27 1.21
N ALA A 338 8.22 1.39 2.40
CA ALA A 338 6.97 0.74 2.76
C ALA A 338 5.88 1.81 2.93
N GLY A 339 4.76 1.64 2.22
CA GLY A 339 3.63 2.54 2.36
C GLY A 339 3.03 2.46 3.76
N TRP A 340 2.58 3.61 4.27
CA TRP A 340 1.99 3.71 5.61
C TRP A 340 0.54 3.22 5.71
N TRP A 341 0.07 2.45 4.73
CA TRP A 341 -1.13 1.61 4.88
C TRP A 341 -0.92 0.48 5.89
N TYR A 342 0.31 -0.05 5.98
CA TYR A 342 0.74 -1.00 7.01
C TYR A 342 2.28 -1.06 7.03
N CYS A 343 2.91 -0.31 7.93
CA CYS A 343 4.36 -0.30 8.10
C CYS A 343 4.71 -0.39 9.59
N CYS A 344 5.28 -1.51 10.01
CA CYS A 344 5.75 -1.72 11.38
C CYS A 344 7.21 -1.31 11.52
N ILE A 345 7.47 -0.31 12.35
CA ILE A 345 8.77 0.33 12.53
C ILE A 345 9.28 0.03 13.93
N PRO A 346 10.48 -0.54 14.09
CA PRO A 346 11.10 -0.72 15.40
C PRO A 346 11.39 0.64 16.06
N VAL A 347 10.92 0.86 17.29
CA VAL A 347 11.11 2.14 18.00
C VAL A 347 12.60 2.47 18.17
N LYS A 348 13.45 1.45 18.29
CA LYS A 348 14.89 1.63 18.43
C LYS A 348 15.60 2.19 17.19
N THR A 349 14.96 2.16 16.02
CA THR A 349 15.47 2.82 14.81
C THR A 349 14.95 4.24 14.68
N MET A 350 14.05 4.69 15.55
CA MET A 350 13.51 6.04 15.52
C MET A 350 14.42 7.00 16.29
N ASP A 351 14.65 8.18 15.71
CA ASP A 351 15.27 9.32 16.37
C ASP A 351 14.23 10.45 16.49
N MET A 352 13.91 10.84 17.72
CA MET A 352 12.92 11.90 17.99
C MET A 352 13.40 13.29 17.56
N SER A 353 14.70 13.45 17.26
CA SER A 353 15.23 14.66 16.62
C SER A 353 15.15 14.64 15.08
N ASP A 354 14.79 13.49 14.48
CA ASP A 354 14.71 13.26 13.04
C ASP A 354 13.41 12.55 12.61
N LEU A 355 12.27 13.06 13.10
CA LEU A 355 10.92 12.63 12.69
C LEU A 355 10.68 12.93 11.19
N PRO A 356 9.58 12.40 10.60
CA PRO A 356 9.21 12.73 9.22
C PRO A 356 9.17 14.24 8.98
N ILE A 357 9.52 14.66 7.77
CA ILE A 357 9.39 16.09 7.40
C ILE A 357 7.91 16.51 7.36
N PRO A 358 7.57 17.78 7.65
CA PRO A 358 6.18 18.25 7.76
C PRO A 358 5.53 18.49 6.39
N LEU A 359 5.43 17.44 5.59
CA LEU A 359 4.57 17.37 4.42
C LEU A 359 3.10 17.34 4.86
N PHE A 360 2.18 17.54 3.92
CA PHE A 360 0.74 17.37 4.20
C PHE A 360 0.33 15.92 3.98
N ILE A 361 0.45 15.42 2.74
CA ILE A 361 0.26 14.02 2.33
C ILE A 361 1.21 13.73 1.17
N ARG A 362 1.46 12.44 0.87
CA ARG A 362 2.30 11.90 -0.22
C ARG A 362 3.80 12.12 0.00
N GLY A 363 4.56 11.03 0.05
CA GLY A 363 6.03 11.03 0.05
C GLY A 363 6.66 11.07 1.44
N ASP A 364 5.85 11.11 2.50
CA ASP A 364 6.23 10.97 3.90
C ASP A 364 6.70 9.54 4.23
N ASP A 365 5.99 8.54 3.71
CA ASP A 365 6.37 7.13 3.76
C ASP A 365 7.69 6.83 3.02
N VAL A 366 7.84 7.40 1.82
CA VAL A 366 9.07 7.33 1.02
C VAL A 366 10.21 8.02 1.76
N GLU A 367 10.01 9.26 2.20
CA GLU A 367 11.05 10.04 2.88
C GLU A 367 11.59 9.30 4.09
N TYR A 368 10.70 8.83 4.96
CA TYR A 368 11.10 8.22 6.22
C TYR A 368 11.82 6.89 5.98
N SER A 369 11.28 6.02 5.12
CA SER A 369 11.88 4.72 4.84
C SER A 369 13.27 4.84 4.23
N VAL A 370 13.43 5.72 3.24
CA VAL A 370 14.70 5.87 2.50
C VAL A 370 15.74 6.57 3.37
N LYS A 371 15.36 7.61 4.12
CA LYS A 371 16.26 8.31 5.05
C LYS A 371 16.79 7.36 6.14
N GLN A 372 15.94 6.46 6.63
CA GLN A 372 16.32 5.48 7.65
C GLN A 372 17.10 4.28 7.08
N HIS A 373 17.36 4.25 5.76
CA HIS A 373 17.95 3.09 5.08
C HIS A 373 17.23 1.78 5.42
N ALA A 374 15.89 1.84 5.48
CA ALA A 374 15.07 0.76 5.98
C ALA A 374 15.29 -0.53 5.18
N GLN A 375 15.39 -1.64 5.90
CA GLN A 375 15.35 -2.99 5.35
C GLN A 375 14.00 -3.62 5.70
N PHE A 376 13.45 -4.40 4.78
CA PHE A 376 12.06 -4.86 4.89
C PHE A 376 11.95 -6.37 5.03
N ILE A 377 11.09 -6.80 5.94
CA ILE A 377 10.55 -8.16 6.00
C ILE A 377 9.11 -8.10 5.48
N THR A 378 8.79 -8.95 4.51
CA THR A 378 7.40 -9.16 4.04
C THR A 378 7.03 -10.64 4.14
N LEU A 379 5.78 -10.92 4.48
CA LEU A 379 5.23 -12.27 4.64
C LEU A 379 3.81 -12.33 4.08
N ASN A 380 3.47 -13.47 3.49
CA ASN A 380 2.11 -13.79 3.08
C ASN A 380 1.17 -13.76 4.29
N GLY A 381 0.00 -13.15 4.08
CA GLY A 381 -1.01 -12.94 5.11
C GLY A 381 -0.67 -11.87 6.15
N ILE A 382 0.43 -11.11 5.98
CA ILE A 382 0.55 -9.77 6.57
C ILE A 382 0.14 -8.78 5.49
N CYS A 383 -1.12 -8.38 5.53
CA CYS A 383 -1.73 -7.51 4.52
C CYS A 383 -2.89 -6.67 5.06
N ILE A 384 -3.30 -5.71 4.24
CA ILE A 384 -4.57 -5.00 4.33
C ILE A 384 -5.22 -4.95 2.94
N TRP A 385 -6.51 -4.60 2.88
CA TRP A 385 -7.15 -4.22 1.61
C TRP A 385 -7.48 -2.74 1.59
N HIS A 386 -7.10 -2.06 0.52
CA HIS A 386 -7.28 -0.62 0.34
C HIS A 386 -7.87 -0.34 -1.05
N LYS A 387 -8.65 0.73 -1.18
CA LYS A 387 -9.18 1.17 -2.49
C LYS A 387 -8.05 1.53 -3.44
N GLY A 388 -8.13 1.09 -4.70
CA GLY A 388 -7.10 1.36 -5.69
C GLY A 388 -6.95 2.84 -6.05
N PHE A 389 -5.76 3.21 -6.53
CA PHE A 389 -5.44 4.59 -6.93
C PHE A 389 -5.98 4.97 -8.32
N ALA A 390 -6.23 3.99 -9.20
CA ALA A 390 -6.65 4.21 -10.58
C ALA A 390 -8.00 4.95 -10.70
N ASN A 391 -8.90 4.76 -9.72
CA ASN A 391 -10.23 5.36 -9.72
C ASN A 391 -10.25 6.78 -9.11
N LYS A 392 -9.10 7.32 -8.69
CA LYS A 392 -9.01 8.58 -7.92
C LYS A 392 -8.02 9.58 -8.53
N TYR A 393 -7.78 9.54 -9.85
CA TYR A 393 -6.86 10.50 -10.47
C TYR A 393 -7.29 11.94 -10.19
N ASN A 394 -6.38 12.70 -9.58
CA ASN A 394 -6.59 14.08 -9.19
C ASN A 394 -5.34 14.87 -9.56
N ALA A 395 -5.45 15.77 -10.54
CA ALA A 395 -4.30 16.49 -11.08
C ALA A 395 -3.56 17.31 -9.99
N ALA A 396 -4.27 17.91 -9.03
CA ALA A 396 -3.63 18.64 -7.93
C ALA A 396 -2.80 17.71 -7.02
N LEU A 397 -3.23 16.47 -6.80
CA LEU A 397 -2.43 15.48 -6.06
C LEU A 397 -1.24 15.00 -6.90
N GLU A 398 -1.51 14.49 -8.10
CA GLU A 398 -0.51 13.77 -8.90
C GLU A 398 0.49 14.70 -9.61
N LEU A 399 0.09 15.91 -9.98
CA LEU A 399 0.93 16.84 -10.75
C LEU A 399 1.46 18.00 -9.92
N TYR A 400 0.73 18.49 -8.92
CA TYR A 400 1.24 19.52 -8.02
C TYR A 400 1.93 18.89 -6.80
N LEU A 401 1.20 18.11 -6.00
CA LEU A 401 1.67 17.74 -4.67
C LEU A 401 2.83 16.75 -4.71
N VAL A 402 2.72 15.67 -5.49
CA VAL A 402 3.79 14.67 -5.64
C VAL A 402 5.10 15.35 -6.08
N HIS A 403 5.05 16.20 -7.11
CA HIS A 403 6.23 16.83 -7.68
C HIS A 403 6.84 17.90 -6.76
N ARG A 404 6.01 18.71 -6.08
CA ARG A 404 6.50 19.66 -5.08
C ARG A 404 7.18 18.93 -3.93
N ASN A 405 6.55 17.87 -3.43
CA ASN A 405 7.07 17.10 -2.31
C ASN A 405 8.37 16.37 -2.71
N SER A 406 8.49 15.85 -3.94
CA SER A 406 9.75 15.25 -4.42
C SER A 406 10.95 16.20 -4.30
N PHE A 407 10.80 17.48 -4.69
CA PHE A 407 11.87 18.46 -4.49
C PHE A 407 12.16 18.73 -3.01
N ILE A 408 11.12 18.89 -2.19
CA ILE A 408 11.26 19.16 -0.75
C ILE A 408 11.98 18.00 -0.07
N THR A 409 11.54 16.77 -0.31
CA THR A 409 12.11 15.54 0.24
C THR A 409 13.57 15.37 -0.17
N GLN A 410 13.89 15.55 -1.45
CA GLN A 410 15.28 15.50 -1.94
C GLN A 410 16.16 16.55 -1.24
N ALA A 411 15.67 17.79 -1.10
CA ALA A 411 16.44 18.88 -0.51
C ALA A 411 16.61 18.77 1.01
N MET A 412 15.56 18.36 1.75
CA MET A 412 15.55 18.30 3.21
C MET A 412 16.22 17.05 3.77
N SER A 413 16.01 15.90 3.11
CA SER A 413 16.42 14.59 3.61
C SER A 413 17.60 13.98 2.84
N GLY A 414 18.01 14.58 1.72
CA GLY A 414 19.19 14.12 0.96
C GLY A 414 19.00 12.73 0.34
N ILE A 415 17.76 12.38 0.01
CA ILE A 415 17.42 11.10 -0.64
C ILE A 415 17.16 11.30 -2.13
N CYS A 416 17.30 10.22 -2.92
CA CYS A 416 17.07 10.27 -4.37
C CYS A 416 17.90 11.36 -5.09
N GLU A 417 19.13 11.65 -4.63
CA GLU A 417 19.95 12.77 -5.14
C GLU A 417 20.36 12.62 -6.61
N ASP A 418 20.30 11.41 -7.16
CA ASP A 418 20.64 11.11 -8.55
C ASP A 418 19.45 11.30 -9.51
N ILE A 419 18.26 11.65 -9.00
CA ILE A 419 17.05 11.88 -9.79
C ILE A 419 16.89 13.37 -10.12
N ASP A 420 16.73 13.70 -11.40
CA ASP A 420 16.37 15.06 -11.84
C ASP A 420 14.85 15.25 -11.87
N PHE A 421 14.28 15.65 -10.72
CA PHE A 421 12.85 15.95 -10.63
C PHE A 421 12.43 17.16 -11.48
N MET A 422 13.35 18.08 -11.81
CA MET A 422 13.04 19.20 -12.70
C MET A 422 12.85 18.71 -14.13
N GLU A 423 13.70 17.80 -14.60
CA GLU A 423 13.54 17.13 -15.90
C GLU A 423 12.21 16.38 -15.97
N ARG A 424 11.86 15.63 -14.90
CA ARG A 424 10.57 14.92 -14.82
C ARG A 424 9.37 15.88 -14.95
N ILE A 425 9.33 16.94 -14.15
CA ILE A 425 8.26 17.96 -14.24
C ILE A 425 8.21 18.58 -15.63
N ASP A 426 9.37 18.83 -16.24
CA ASP A 426 9.43 19.41 -17.58
C ASP A 426 8.82 18.47 -18.63
N ALA A 427 9.12 17.18 -18.55
CA ALA A 427 8.54 16.16 -19.41
C ALA A 427 7.02 16.08 -19.25
N PHE A 428 6.51 16.06 -18.00
CA PHE A 428 5.07 16.11 -17.72
C PHE A 428 4.43 17.40 -18.23
N PHE A 429 5.08 18.55 -18.07
CA PHE A 429 4.56 19.83 -18.56
C PHE A 429 4.35 19.78 -20.07
N TRP A 430 5.32 19.29 -20.84
CA TRP A 430 5.18 19.20 -22.29
C TRP A 430 4.12 18.22 -22.73
N LYS A 431 4.01 17.08 -22.03
CA LYS A 431 2.97 16.08 -22.24
C LYS A 431 1.57 16.66 -21.99
N GLU A 432 1.34 17.28 -20.84
CA GLU A 432 0.05 17.89 -20.51
C GLU A 432 -0.30 19.05 -21.44
N LEU A 433 0.70 19.84 -21.85
CA LEU A 433 0.52 20.92 -22.82
C LEU A 433 0.06 20.38 -24.18
N LYS A 434 0.65 19.26 -24.65
CA LYS A 434 0.25 18.59 -25.89
C LYS A 434 -1.14 17.98 -25.81
N ARG A 435 -1.57 17.57 -24.61
CA ARG A 435 -2.91 17.09 -24.26
C ARG A 435 -3.94 18.21 -24.02
N LEU A 436 -3.56 19.47 -24.28
CA LEU A 436 -4.38 20.67 -24.05
C LEU A 436 -4.84 20.85 -22.59
N SER A 437 -4.19 20.17 -21.62
CA SER A 437 -4.51 20.30 -20.20
C SER A 437 -3.72 21.45 -19.59
N TYR A 438 -4.20 22.68 -19.85
CA TYR A 438 -3.52 23.89 -19.39
C TYR A 438 -3.53 24.02 -17.88
N GLN A 439 -4.58 23.56 -17.20
CA GLN A 439 -4.71 23.53 -15.75
C GLN A 439 -3.64 22.62 -15.12
N SER A 440 -3.44 21.43 -15.68
CA SER A 440 -2.37 20.51 -15.28
C SER A 440 -0.97 21.12 -15.45
N CYS A 441 -0.77 21.89 -16.53
CA CYS A 441 0.47 22.65 -16.72
C CYS A 441 0.66 23.73 -15.63
N GLU A 442 -0.42 24.41 -15.20
CA GLU A 442 -0.34 25.38 -14.10
C GLU A 442 0.04 24.71 -12.79
N LEU A 443 -0.59 23.58 -12.46
CA LEU A 443 -0.29 22.79 -11.26
C LEU A 443 1.18 22.36 -11.19
N LEU A 444 1.76 21.89 -12.29
CA LEU A 444 3.19 21.55 -12.36
C LEU A 444 4.09 22.78 -12.13
N LEU A 445 3.73 23.93 -12.70
CA LEU A 445 4.49 25.17 -12.50
C LEU A 445 4.32 25.74 -11.09
N ASP A 446 3.15 25.57 -10.48
CA ASP A 446 2.87 25.93 -9.09
C ASP A 446 3.74 25.10 -8.15
N ALA A 447 3.94 23.80 -8.43
CA ALA A 447 4.81 22.94 -7.64
C ALA A 447 6.26 23.45 -7.61
N VAL A 448 6.79 23.82 -8.79
CA VAL A 448 8.13 24.40 -8.92
C VAL A 448 8.21 25.77 -8.23
N GLU A 449 7.19 26.60 -8.39
CA GLU A 449 7.18 27.95 -7.81
C GLU A 449 7.13 27.92 -6.29
N ASP A 450 6.27 27.08 -5.69
CA ASP A 450 6.15 26.93 -4.24
C ASP A 450 7.44 26.36 -3.63
N TYR A 451 8.06 25.37 -4.27
CA TYR A 451 9.40 24.92 -3.85
C TYR A 451 10.43 26.05 -3.91
N LEU A 452 10.48 26.80 -5.02
CA LEU A 452 11.43 27.90 -5.18
C LEU A 452 11.19 29.07 -4.21
N ASN A 453 10.03 29.15 -3.57
CA ASN A 453 9.72 30.19 -2.59
C ASN A 453 10.29 29.90 -1.19
N GLY A 454 10.78 28.69 -0.93
CA GLY A 454 11.50 28.35 0.30
C GLY A 454 10.66 27.59 1.34
N PRO A 455 11.30 27.12 2.43
CA PRO A 455 10.69 26.25 3.42
C PRO A 455 9.73 26.94 4.40
N GLU A 456 9.64 28.27 4.41
CA GLU A 456 8.93 29.04 5.45
C GLU A 456 7.46 28.64 5.59
N PHE A 457 6.79 28.27 4.49
CA PHE A 457 5.39 27.83 4.54
C PHE A 457 5.18 26.53 5.33
N MET A 458 6.22 25.69 5.46
CA MET A 458 6.18 24.43 6.18
C MET A 458 6.25 24.60 7.70
N MET A 459 6.61 25.79 8.19
CA MET A 459 6.71 26.07 9.63
C MET A 459 5.34 26.17 10.32
N THR A 460 4.26 26.27 9.54
CA THR A 460 2.89 26.43 10.08
C THR A 460 1.89 25.54 9.34
N PRO A 461 0.80 25.09 9.99
CA PRO A 461 -0.23 24.27 9.36
C PRO A 461 -1.00 24.98 8.22
N GLN A 462 -0.48 24.91 7.00
CA GLN A 462 -1.09 25.52 5.81
C GLN A 462 -1.52 24.53 4.73
N GLY A 463 -1.21 23.23 4.91
CA GLY A 463 -1.40 22.20 3.90
C GLY A 463 -2.85 22.07 3.40
N GLU A 464 -3.84 22.13 4.30
CA GLU A 464 -5.26 22.06 3.93
C GLU A 464 -5.66 23.24 3.02
N ARG A 465 -5.25 24.47 3.37
CA ARG A 465 -5.54 25.67 2.58
C ARG A 465 -4.93 25.54 1.19
N ILE A 466 -3.65 25.18 1.11
CA ILE A 466 -2.93 25.00 -0.16
C ILE A 466 -3.64 23.94 -1.01
N MET A 467 -4.01 22.80 -0.43
CA MET A 467 -4.68 21.74 -1.19
C MET A 467 -6.07 22.13 -1.68
N LYS A 468 -6.82 22.93 -0.93
CA LYS A 468 -8.10 23.50 -1.41
C LYS A 468 -7.88 24.45 -2.60
N GLU A 469 -6.87 25.32 -2.52
CA GLU A 469 -6.53 26.26 -3.59
C GLU A 469 -6.08 25.56 -4.88
N GLN A 470 -5.22 24.55 -4.77
CA GLN A 470 -4.75 23.78 -5.92
C GLN A 470 -5.85 22.84 -6.46
N GLY A 471 -6.63 22.22 -5.57
CA GLY A 471 -7.78 21.39 -5.95
C GLY A 471 -8.84 22.15 -6.75
N ALA A 472 -9.02 23.45 -6.49
CA ALA A 472 -9.93 24.30 -7.25
C ALA A 472 -9.51 24.50 -8.72
N LYS A 473 -8.26 24.21 -9.08
CA LYS A 473 -7.74 24.25 -10.45
C LYS A 473 -7.98 22.96 -11.23
N ASN A 474 -8.37 21.87 -10.56
CA ASN A 474 -8.71 20.63 -11.25
C ASN A 474 -9.81 20.87 -12.31
N GLU A 475 -9.71 20.14 -13.42
CA GLU A 475 -10.74 20.18 -14.46
C GLU A 475 -12.07 19.68 -13.87
N LYS A 476 -13.13 20.48 -14.04
CA LYS A 476 -14.46 20.12 -13.55
C LYS A 476 -15.10 19.13 -14.51
N MET A 477 -14.94 17.86 -14.23
CA MET A 477 -15.48 16.78 -15.06
C MET A 477 -17.01 16.83 -15.10
N HIS A 478 -17.57 16.69 -16.30
CA HIS A 478 -19.01 16.64 -16.57
C HIS A 478 -19.46 15.20 -16.79
N ASP A 479 -20.75 14.93 -16.61
CA ASP A 479 -21.30 13.61 -16.90
C ASP A 479 -21.13 13.27 -18.39
N ILE A 480 -20.73 12.04 -18.71
CA ILE A 480 -20.50 11.63 -20.10
C ILE A 480 -21.74 11.79 -20.98
N ARG A 481 -22.95 11.75 -20.39
CA ARG A 481 -24.23 11.93 -21.09
C ARG A 481 -24.37 13.31 -21.73
N ASP A 482 -23.66 14.31 -21.22
CA ASP A 482 -23.59 15.65 -21.83
C ASP A 482 -22.92 15.62 -23.21
N PHE A 483 -22.19 14.53 -23.54
CA PHE A 483 -21.47 14.32 -24.79
C PHE A 483 -22.05 13.19 -25.65
N ARG A 484 -23.30 12.77 -25.41
CA ARG A 484 -23.96 11.63 -26.09
C ARG A 484 -23.91 11.65 -27.61
N GLU A 485 -23.86 12.84 -28.21
CA GLU A 485 -23.82 13.02 -29.68
C GLU A 485 -22.54 12.49 -30.33
N LEU A 486 -21.49 12.25 -29.53
CA LEU A 486 -20.20 11.75 -29.99
C LEU A 486 -20.13 10.22 -30.09
N ASN A 487 -21.15 9.48 -29.62
CA ASN A 487 -21.19 8.00 -29.64
C ASN A 487 -19.89 7.35 -29.15
N LEU A 488 -19.43 7.76 -27.96
CA LEU A 488 -18.14 7.37 -27.41
C LEU A 488 -18.10 5.88 -27.05
N ASP A 489 -17.04 5.20 -27.50
CA ASP A 489 -16.73 3.85 -27.09
C ASP A 489 -15.82 3.86 -25.85
N MET A 490 -16.43 3.60 -24.69
CA MET A 490 -15.73 3.65 -23.40
C MET A 490 -14.70 2.52 -23.25
N GLY A 491 -14.86 1.40 -23.97
CA GLY A 491 -13.94 0.26 -23.92
C GLY A 491 -12.60 0.56 -24.62
N HIS A 492 -12.60 1.52 -25.55
CA HIS A 492 -11.47 1.83 -26.42
C HIS A 492 -10.82 3.19 -26.12
N VAL A 493 -11.15 3.82 -24.98
CA VAL A 493 -10.53 5.09 -24.54
C VAL A 493 -9.03 4.94 -24.38
N PHE A 494 -8.59 3.81 -23.78
CA PHE A 494 -7.19 3.50 -23.51
C PHE A 494 -6.42 2.94 -24.72
N ASP A 495 -7.08 2.68 -25.85
CA ASP A 495 -6.41 2.18 -27.04
C ASP A 495 -5.35 3.15 -27.54
N GLY A 496 -4.22 2.62 -28.01
CA GLY A 496 -3.14 3.41 -28.59
C GLY A 496 -2.46 4.36 -27.60
N ILE A 497 -2.61 4.13 -26.28
CA ILE A 497 -1.77 4.77 -25.27
C ILE A 497 -0.32 4.38 -25.51
N TYR A 498 0.56 5.39 -25.52
CA TYR A 498 1.96 5.26 -25.88
C TYR A 498 2.23 4.70 -27.29
N ASP A 499 1.19 4.50 -28.10
CA ASP A 499 1.35 4.05 -29.48
C ASP A 499 1.78 5.22 -30.37
N GLU A 500 3.09 5.27 -30.60
CA GLU A 500 3.70 6.19 -31.55
C GLU A 500 3.67 5.65 -33.00
N ALA A 501 3.14 4.44 -33.26
CA ALA A 501 3.20 3.83 -34.58
C ALA A 501 2.54 4.69 -35.67
N GLU A 502 1.45 5.39 -35.34
CA GLU A 502 0.79 6.34 -36.24
C GLU A 502 1.50 7.70 -36.36
N LEU A 503 2.37 8.03 -35.40
CA LEU A 503 3.12 9.28 -35.27
C LEU A 503 4.60 9.05 -35.57
N ARG A 504 4.90 8.68 -36.82
CA ARG A 504 6.27 8.46 -37.32
C ARG A 504 6.67 9.47 -38.41
N GLY A 505 7.97 9.56 -38.66
CA GLY A 505 8.56 10.36 -39.74
C GLY A 505 8.14 11.83 -39.69
N PHE A 506 7.64 12.35 -40.82
CA PHE A 506 7.25 13.76 -40.94
C PHE A 506 6.12 14.17 -39.99
N LYS A 507 5.18 13.27 -39.66
CA LYS A 507 4.12 13.57 -38.68
C LYS A 507 4.70 13.84 -37.30
N LYS A 508 5.66 13.02 -36.84
CA LYS A 508 6.33 13.21 -35.54
C LYS A 508 7.14 14.50 -35.52
N PHE A 509 7.90 14.73 -36.59
CA PHE A 509 8.65 15.97 -36.77
C PHE A 509 7.74 17.20 -36.68
N TRP A 510 6.63 17.20 -37.43
CA TRP A 510 5.66 18.29 -37.44
C TRP A 510 4.95 18.45 -36.09
N TYR A 511 4.58 17.35 -35.43
CA TYR A 511 4.01 17.35 -34.09
C TYR A 511 4.93 18.01 -33.07
N ASN A 512 6.22 17.67 -33.08
CA ASN A 512 7.18 18.28 -32.16
C ASN A 512 7.45 19.75 -32.51
N LEU A 513 7.70 20.06 -33.80
CA LEU A 513 7.99 21.41 -34.26
C LEU A 513 6.85 22.40 -33.95
N THR A 514 5.61 21.97 -34.15
CA THR A 514 4.43 22.80 -33.92
C THR A 514 3.91 22.74 -32.49
N CYS A 515 4.54 21.94 -31.62
CA CYS A 515 4.04 21.59 -30.29
C CYS A 515 2.58 21.11 -30.35
N ASN A 516 2.35 20.06 -31.13
CA ASN A 516 1.04 19.51 -31.47
C ASN A 516 0.10 20.57 -32.08
N GLY A 517 0.57 21.47 -32.95
CA GLY A 517 -0.28 22.48 -33.61
C GLY A 517 -0.56 23.76 -32.80
N HIS A 518 0.11 24.00 -31.67
CA HIS A 518 0.03 25.29 -30.97
C HIS A 518 0.73 26.41 -31.75
N ILE A 519 1.79 26.06 -32.47
CA ILE A 519 2.56 26.94 -33.35
C ILE A 519 2.18 26.63 -34.81
N GLY A 520 1.96 27.67 -35.62
CA GLY A 520 1.55 27.55 -37.02
C GLY A 520 0.16 28.15 -37.27
N PRO A 521 -0.49 27.95 -38.41
CA PRO A 521 -1.83 28.49 -38.70
C PRO A 521 -3.00 27.58 -38.28
N ASN A 522 -4.12 28.16 -37.85
CA ASN A 522 -5.30 27.43 -37.34
C ASN A 522 -6.01 26.56 -38.38
N TRP A 523 -5.84 26.84 -39.67
CA TRP A 523 -6.48 26.08 -40.75
C TRP A 523 -5.85 24.70 -40.96
N LEU A 524 -4.64 24.46 -40.43
CA LEU A 524 -4.01 23.12 -40.41
C LEU A 524 -4.56 22.21 -39.31
N LEU A 525 -5.37 22.73 -38.39
CA LEU A 525 -5.91 21.96 -37.27
C LEU A 525 -7.15 21.17 -37.68
N LYS A 526 -7.19 19.91 -37.26
CA LYS A 526 -8.32 19.01 -37.47
C LYS A 526 -9.51 19.44 -36.61
N LYS A 527 -10.70 19.46 -37.23
CA LYS A 527 -11.97 19.82 -36.58
C LYS A 527 -12.59 18.68 -35.76
N GLU A 528 -12.27 17.44 -36.12
CA GLU A 528 -12.68 16.25 -35.37
C GLU A 528 -12.13 16.31 -33.94
N ILE A 529 -12.91 15.89 -32.96
CA ILE A 529 -12.52 15.85 -31.54
C ILE A 529 -11.64 14.61 -31.31
N GLY A 530 -10.53 14.76 -30.61
CA GLY A 530 -9.72 13.61 -30.17
C GLY A 530 -10.19 13.10 -28.82
N VAL A 531 -10.54 11.83 -28.70
CA VAL A 531 -10.93 11.22 -27.41
C VAL A 531 -9.70 10.64 -26.74
N ILE A 532 -9.41 11.04 -25.51
CA ILE A 532 -8.22 10.59 -24.76
C ILE A 532 -8.59 10.24 -23.32
N PRO A 533 -7.80 9.42 -22.62
CA PRO A 533 -7.99 9.23 -21.18
C PRO A 533 -7.70 10.53 -20.42
N TYR A 534 -8.44 10.74 -19.31
CA TYR A 534 -8.29 11.91 -18.44
C TYR A 534 -7.05 11.86 -17.53
N ASP A 535 -6.58 10.66 -17.20
CA ASP A 535 -5.45 10.36 -16.30
C ASP A 535 -4.07 10.85 -16.81
N TRP A 536 -2.97 10.24 -16.40
CA TRP A 536 -1.63 10.61 -16.86
C TRP A 536 -1.21 9.90 -18.16
N PHE A 537 -2.02 9.12 -18.86
CA PHE A 537 -1.57 8.44 -20.08
C PHE A 537 -1.56 9.37 -21.29
N GLU A 538 -0.61 9.16 -22.21
CA GLU A 538 -0.52 9.90 -23.46
C GLU A 538 -1.02 9.03 -24.62
N ALA A 539 -1.91 9.59 -25.45
CA ALA A 539 -2.33 9.00 -26.73
C ALA A 539 -1.99 9.96 -27.89
N PRO A 540 -0.72 10.08 -28.30
CA PRO A 540 -0.28 11.13 -29.22
C PRO A 540 -1.05 11.13 -30.55
N ALA A 541 -1.36 9.95 -31.08
CA ALA A 541 -2.06 9.77 -32.35
C ALA A 541 -3.47 10.38 -32.32
N LYS A 542 -4.22 10.11 -31.25
CA LYS A 542 -5.56 10.65 -31.01
C LYS A 542 -5.56 12.18 -30.85
N GLN A 543 -4.44 12.74 -30.39
CA GLN A 543 -4.29 14.18 -30.13
C GLN A 543 -3.79 15.01 -31.31
N TYR A 544 -3.23 14.34 -32.33
CA TYR A 544 -2.43 14.98 -33.38
C TYR A 544 -3.20 16.08 -34.13
N MET A 545 -2.74 17.33 -33.95
CA MET A 545 -3.23 18.55 -34.61
C MET A 545 -4.72 18.83 -34.39
N LYS A 546 -5.34 18.30 -33.33
CA LYS A 546 -6.76 18.49 -33.02
C LYS A 546 -7.03 19.87 -32.42
N LYS A 547 -8.17 20.49 -32.72
CA LYS A 547 -8.60 21.74 -32.05
C LYS A 547 -9.11 21.48 -30.64
N GLU A 548 -9.74 20.33 -30.44
CA GLU A 548 -10.45 19.95 -29.23
C GLU A 548 -10.12 18.50 -28.88
N LEU A 549 -9.98 18.23 -27.59
CA LEU A 549 -9.80 16.90 -27.03
C LEU A 549 -10.84 16.66 -25.96
N LEU A 550 -11.52 15.54 -26.02
CA LEU A 550 -12.40 15.09 -24.95
C LEU A 550 -11.59 14.16 -24.05
N ALA A 551 -11.26 14.63 -22.85
CA ALA A 551 -10.58 13.84 -21.83
C ALA A 551 -11.63 13.06 -21.03
N VAL A 552 -11.56 11.74 -21.05
CA VAL A 552 -12.61 10.85 -20.53
C VAL A 552 -12.08 10.04 -19.35
N ASN A 553 -12.85 9.99 -18.26
CA ASN A 553 -12.72 8.98 -17.21
C ASN A 553 -13.80 7.90 -17.44
N PRO A 554 -13.43 6.73 -17.96
CA PRO A 554 -14.40 5.69 -18.27
C PRO A 554 -14.99 4.99 -17.05
N VAL A 555 -14.29 5.03 -15.91
CA VAL A 555 -14.78 4.42 -14.67
C VAL A 555 -15.88 5.28 -14.05
N GLU A 556 -15.61 6.56 -13.85
CA GLU A 556 -16.60 7.50 -13.29
C GLU A 556 -17.67 7.92 -14.30
N LYS A 557 -17.49 7.57 -15.58
CA LYS A 557 -18.34 8.00 -16.70
C LYS A 557 -18.46 9.52 -16.75
N THR A 558 -17.31 10.18 -16.66
CA THR A 558 -17.21 11.63 -16.75
C THR A 558 -16.23 12.06 -17.84
N ALA A 559 -16.35 13.28 -18.33
CA ALA A 559 -15.45 13.85 -19.33
C ALA A 559 -15.27 15.36 -19.20
N TYR A 560 -14.19 15.87 -19.77
CA TYR A 560 -13.90 17.28 -19.87
C TYR A 560 -13.41 17.64 -21.27
N LEU A 561 -14.02 18.67 -21.88
CA LEU A 561 -13.64 19.15 -23.20
C LEU A 561 -12.49 20.15 -23.08
N ARG A 562 -11.31 19.74 -23.53
CA ARG A 562 -10.11 20.60 -23.61
C ARG A 562 -10.06 21.28 -24.97
N VAL A 563 -10.07 22.61 -24.96
CA VAL A 563 -10.06 23.42 -26.18
C VAL A 563 -8.72 24.12 -26.33
N ARG A 564 -8.13 24.01 -27.53
CA ARG A 564 -6.83 24.62 -27.81
C ARG A 564 -6.87 26.14 -27.66
N SER A 565 -5.91 26.67 -26.93
CA SER A 565 -5.72 28.10 -26.72
C SER A 565 -4.26 28.52 -26.89
N ARG A 566 -3.98 29.29 -27.95
CA ARG A 566 -2.65 29.87 -28.19
C ARG A 566 -2.25 30.88 -27.12
N LYS A 567 -3.23 31.63 -26.61
CA LYS A 567 -3.02 32.59 -25.52
C LYS A 567 -2.48 31.86 -24.28
N ARG A 568 -3.17 30.81 -23.85
CA ARG A 568 -2.78 29.98 -22.70
C ARG A 568 -1.43 29.30 -22.93
N TYR A 569 -1.21 28.77 -24.13
CA TYR A 569 0.10 28.24 -24.53
C TYR A 569 1.23 29.25 -24.33
N LEU A 570 1.10 30.48 -24.86
CA LEU A 570 2.15 31.50 -24.74
C LEU A 570 2.36 31.94 -23.28
N GLU A 571 1.29 32.09 -22.50
CA GLU A 571 1.35 32.40 -21.07
C GLU A 571 2.15 31.34 -20.30
N LEU A 572 1.82 30.06 -20.49
CA LEU A 572 2.47 28.93 -19.83
C LEU A 572 3.93 28.79 -20.24
N ILE A 573 4.25 28.94 -21.52
CA ILE A 573 5.65 28.90 -22.00
C ILE A 573 6.47 30.04 -21.38
N LYS A 574 5.91 31.24 -21.27
CA LYS A 574 6.59 32.38 -20.62
C LYS A 574 6.82 32.10 -19.14
N ARG A 575 5.80 31.61 -18.41
CA ARG A 575 5.88 31.26 -16.99
C ARG A 575 6.92 30.16 -16.74
N ARG A 576 6.86 29.07 -17.51
CA ARG A 576 7.85 27.98 -17.50
C ARG A 576 9.26 28.50 -17.69
N LYS A 577 9.53 29.28 -18.75
CA LYS A 577 10.87 29.83 -19.00
C LYS A 577 11.40 30.66 -17.84
N LYS A 578 10.55 31.46 -17.19
CA LYS A 578 10.91 32.24 -16.00
C LYS A 578 11.29 31.33 -14.83
N LEU A 579 10.48 30.31 -14.53
CA LEU A 579 10.73 29.37 -13.43
C LEU A 579 11.97 28.51 -13.67
N MET A 580 12.17 27.98 -14.87
CA MET A 580 13.38 27.22 -15.23
C MET A 580 14.64 28.07 -15.09
N LYS A 581 14.59 29.34 -15.50
CA LYS A 581 15.69 30.29 -15.29
C LYS A 581 15.95 30.49 -13.80
N ARG A 582 14.90 30.71 -13.00
CA ARG A 582 15.00 30.87 -11.54
C ARG A 582 15.61 29.63 -10.91
N TYR A 583 15.11 28.43 -11.20
CA TYR A 583 15.65 27.15 -10.72
C TYR A 583 17.13 26.98 -11.08
N LYS A 584 17.52 27.24 -12.33
CA LYS A 584 18.93 27.17 -12.73
C LYS A 584 19.83 28.14 -11.95
N THR A 585 19.34 29.34 -11.62
CA THR A 585 20.13 30.37 -10.92
C THR A 585 20.10 30.26 -9.40
N GLN A 586 18.99 29.80 -8.81
CA GLN A 586 18.72 29.87 -7.37
C GLN A 586 18.49 28.48 -6.75
N GLY A 587 18.27 27.43 -7.54
CA GLY A 587 17.84 26.11 -7.04
C GLY A 587 18.79 25.50 -6.01
N LYS A 588 20.11 25.65 -6.19
CA LYS A 588 21.11 25.20 -5.20
C LYS A 588 21.00 25.96 -3.87
N GLN A 589 20.77 27.27 -3.93
CA GLN A 589 20.59 28.09 -2.73
C GLN A 589 19.28 27.74 -2.01
N ILE A 590 18.20 27.52 -2.76
CA ILE A 590 16.91 27.10 -2.19
C ILE A 590 17.02 25.71 -1.56
N ALA A 591 17.68 24.75 -2.21
CA ALA A 591 17.91 23.43 -1.64
C ALA A 591 18.67 23.49 -0.30
N GLU A 592 19.67 24.38 -0.21
CA GLU A 592 20.40 24.62 1.05
C GLU A 592 19.52 25.26 2.14
N GLN A 593 18.58 26.13 1.78
CA GLN A 593 17.61 26.67 2.74
C GLN A 593 16.71 25.57 3.31
N TYR A 594 16.22 24.65 2.46
CA TYR A 594 15.47 23.48 2.90
C TYR A 594 16.29 22.57 3.80
N ARG A 595 17.53 22.27 3.41
CA ARG A 595 18.46 21.45 4.21
C ARG A 595 18.68 22.05 5.60
N LYS A 596 18.92 23.36 5.68
CA LYS A 596 19.07 24.05 6.96
C LYS A 596 17.78 24.06 7.78
N ALA A 597 16.63 24.24 7.13
CA ALA A 597 15.34 24.21 7.83
C ALA A 597 15.03 22.80 8.40
N SER A 598 15.49 21.73 7.74
CA SER A 598 15.25 20.36 8.18
C SER A 598 15.87 20.04 9.54
N GLU A 599 16.95 20.73 9.93
CA GLU A 599 17.56 20.62 11.27
C GLU A 599 16.59 20.99 12.40
N THR A 600 15.57 21.79 12.12
CA THR A 600 14.54 22.18 13.10
C THR A 600 13.20 21.49 12.83
N LEU A 601 12.78 21.42 11.56
CA LEU A 601 11.44 20.96 11.15
C LEU A 601 11.19 19.46 11.39
N LYS A 602 12.23 18.68 11.68
CA LYS A 602 12.12 17.24 11.96
C LYS A 602 12.16 16.91 13.46
N GLY A 603 12.45 17.90 14.30
CA GLY A 603 12.59 17.66 15.74
C GLY A 603 11.24 17.55 16.46
N GLU A 604 11.19 16.72 17.50
CA GLU A 604 10.05 16.58 18.41
C GLU A 604 9.51 17.93 18.91
N LYS A 605 10.40 18.86 19.28
CA LYS A 605 9.99 20.19 19.76
C LYS A 605 9.17 20.94 18.71
N PHE A 606 9.64 20.96 17.47
CA PHE A 606 8.91 21.60 16.38
C PHE A 606 7.57 20.93 16.17
N TRP A 607 7.54 19.59 16.10
CA TRP A 607 6.31 18.85 15.88
C TRP A 607 5.27 19.07 16.98
N LYS A 608 5.68 19.08 18.26
CA LYS A 608 4.77 19.38 19.37
C LYS A 608 4.15 20.78 19.24
N GLU A 609 4.96 21.79 18.94
CA GLU A 609 4.47 23.16 18.70
C GLU A 609 3.55 23.22 17.47
N TYR A 610 3.97 22.61 16.36
CA TYR A 610 3.21 22.56 15.10
C TYR A 610 1.86 21.88 15.28
N LEU A 611 1.78 20.85 16.12
CA LEU A 611 0.58 20.06 16.41
C LEU A 611 -0.28 20.61 17.56
N GLY A 612 0.21 21.63 18.28
CA GLY A 612 -0.47 22.16 19.47
C GLY A 612 -0.54 21.16 20.64
N MET A 613 0.54 20.41 20.87
CA MET A 613 0.70 19.43 21.95
C MET A 613 1.21 20.02 23.25
#